data_AF-A0A651DYG7-F1
#
_entry.id   AF-A0A651DYG7-F1
#
_cell.length_a   1.000
_cell.length_b   1.000
_cell.length_c   1.000
_cell.angle_alpha   90.00
_cell.angle_beta   90.00
_cell.angle_gamma   90.00
#
_symmetry.space_group_name_H-M   'P 1'
#
loop_
_entity.id
_entity.type
_entity.pdbx_description
1 polymer ?
#
loop_
_entity_poly.entity_id
_entity_poly.type
_entity_poly.pdbx_seq_one_letter_code
_entity_poly.pdbx_strand_id
1 'polypeptide(L)'
;MKQHQQGFTLVELMVAMAIGSVIILGAGQLFLTTFQTFRAVDEVSRKQESLMFVAQLVTWDIRQQGPGRYTLRCEPQRDSCLCTVADQEENGQPIVSFPKETSNDNLLHQCAEEEHVLGERVPGAAPLYRVSLPVERDGEPIVFHVARRPLMESSP
;
A
#
# COMPACT_ATOMS: atom_id res chain seq x y z
N MET A 1 67.79 -9.69 21.83
CA MET A 1 67.31 -8.65 20.89
C MET A 1 66.20 -7.87 21.60
N LYS A 2 66.46 -6.62 22.02
CA LYS A 2 65.46 -5.77 22.70
C LYS A 2 64.73 -4.96 21.64
N GLN A 3 63.46 -5.24 21.42
CA GLN A 3 62.62 -4.40 20.58
C GLN A 3 62.35 -3.09 21.32
N HIS A 4 62.78 -1.98 20.74
CA HIS A 4 62.46 -0.65 21.26
C HIS A 4 60.99 -0.39 20.95
N GLN A 5 60.17 -0.21 21.99
CA GLN A 5 58.83 0.33 21.83
C GLN A 5 58.97 1.79 21.41
N GLN A 6 58.83 2.05 20.11
CA GLN A 6 58.67 3.39 19.58
C GLN A 6 57.28 3.87 20.04
N GLY A 7 57.26 4.74 21.06
CA GLY A 7 56.03 5.30 21.61
C GLY A 7 55.28 6.11 20.55
N PHE A 8 53.98 5.84 20.44
CA PHE A 8 53.04 6.58 19.59
C PHE A 8 53.18 8.09 19.81
N THR A 9 53.26 8.86 18.72
CA THR A 9 53.25 10.32 18.85
C THR A 9 51.83 10.80 19.18
N LEU A 10 51.70 11.91 19.92
CA LEU A 10 50.40 12.49 20.26
C LEU A 10 49.55 12.78 19.01
N VAL A 11 50.21 13.21 17.92
CA VAL A 11 49.60 13.46 16.62
C VAL A 11 49.04 12.17 16.00
N GLU A 12 49.77 11.05 16.11
CA GLU A 12 49.35 9.75 15.57
C GLU A 12 48.10 9.20 16.28
N LEU A 13 47.98 9.43 17.59
CA LEU A 13 46.76 9.13 18.36
C LEU A 13 45.58 10.01 17.92
N MET A 14 45.80 11.31 17.72
CA MET A 14 44.76 12.23 17.26
C MET A 14 44.23 11.86 15.88
N VAL A 15 45.13 11.49 14.96
CA VAL A 15 44.76 11.03 13.62
C VAL A 15 43.98 9.71 13.68
N ALA A 16 44.42 8.75 14.49
CA ALA A 16 43.71 7.49 14.67
C ALA A 16 42.28 7.69 15.23
N MET A 17 42.12 8.56 16.22
CA MET A 17 40.79 8.92 16.75
C MET A 17 39.93 9.63 15.71
N ALA A 18 40.49 10.60 14.97
CA ALA A 18 39.75 11.32 13.94
C ALA A 18 39.23 10.38 12.84
N ILE A 19 40.09 9.48 12.34
CA ILE A 19 39.72 8.48 11.33
C ILE A 19 38.67 7.52 11.90
N GLY A 20 38.85 7.03 13.13
CA GLY A 20 37.89 6.15 13.79
C GLY A 20 36.51 6.78 13.93
N SER A 21 36.44 8.06 14.34
CA SER A 21 35.18 8.79 14.46
C SER A 21 34.46 8.96 13.13
N VAL A 22 35.19 9.29 12.06
CA VAL A 22 34.62 9.45 10.71
C VAL A 22 34.02 8.13 10.21
N ILE A 23 34.72 7.01 10.42
CA ILE A 23 34.23 5.68 10.02
C ILE A 23 32.97 5.30 10.80
N ILE A 24 32.95 5.51 12.12
CA ILE A 24 31.79 5.18 12.96
C ILE A 24 30.57 6.02 12.57
N LEU A 25 30.74 7.32 12.31
CA LEU A 25 29.66 8.20 11.86
C LEU A 25 29.11 7.78 10.49
N GLY A 26 30.00 7.48 9.53
CA GLY A 26 29.59 7.00 8.21
C GLY A 26 28.84 5.66 8.28
N ALA A 27 29.35 4.70 9.04
CA ALA A 27 28.67 3.42 9.27
C ALA A 27 27.31 3.59 9.98
N GLY A 28 27.23 4.51 10.94
CA GLY A 28 25.99 4.85 11.64
C GLY A 28 24.92 5.41 10.71
N GLN A 29 25.29 6.28 9.78
CA GLN A 29 24.36 6.78 8.76
C GLN A 29 23.84 5.66 7.87
N LEU A 30 24.72 4.81 7.34
CA LEU A 30 24.32 3.67 6.51
C LEU A 30 23.38 2.72 7.25
N PHE A 31 23.66 2.46 8.53
CA PHE A 31 22.82 1.63 9.37
C PHE A 31 21.42 2.26 9.57
N LEU A 32 21.34 3.55 9.89
CA LEU A 32 20.07 4.27 10.03
C LEU A 32 19.27 4.26 8.72
N THR A 33 19.91 4.55 7.59
CA THR A 33 19.27 4.52 6.27
C THR A 33 18.73 3.13 5.98
N THR A 34 19.51 2.08 6.25
CA THR A 34 19.09 0.69 6.05
C THR A 34 17.85 0.35 6.89
N PHE A 35 17.81 0.74 8.16
CA PHE A 35 16.63 0.54 9.03
C PHE A 35 15.40 1.31 8.54
N GLN A 36 15.58 2.52 8.03
CA GLN A 36 14.50 3.31 7.43
C GLN A 36 13.98 2.64 6.15
N THR A 37 14.87 2.17 5.28
CA THR A 37 14.50 1.45 4.05
C THR A 37 13.73 0.16 4.35
N PHE A 38 14.16 -0.62 5.34
CA PHE A 38 13.43 -1.86 5.72
C PHE A 38 12.00 -1.58 6.18
N ARG A 39 11.78 -0.54 6.99
CA ARG A 39 10.42 -0.15 7.41
C ARG A 39 9.55 0.30 6.24
N ALA A 40 10.13 1.06 5.31
CA ALA A 40 9.42 1.50 4.11
C ALA A 40 9.02 0.32 3.20
N VAL A 41 9.87 -0.70 3.08
CA VAL A 41 9.58 -1.90 2.27
C VAL A 41 8.45 -2.75 2.88
N ASP A 42 8.42 -2.90 4.20
CA ASP A 42 7.40 -3.69 4.90
C ASP A 42 6.01 -3.03 4.79
N GLU A 43 5.96 -1.70 4.92
CA GLU A 43 4.73 -0.94 4.75
C GLU A 43 4.17 -1.05 3.32
N VAL A 44 5.03 -1.02 2.31
CA VAL A 44 4.65 -1.20 0.90
C VAL A 44 4.16 -2.63 0.64
N SER A 45 4.84 -3.64 1.20
CA SER A 45 4.47 -5.05 1.02
C SER A 45 3.07 -5.34 1.53
N ARG A 46 2.71 -4.85 2.72
CA ARG A 46 1.36 -5.03 3.29
C ARG A 46 0.28 -4.34 2.45
N LYS A 47 0.57 -3.16 1.87
CA LYS A 47 -0.37 -2.46 0.97
C LYS A 47 -0.62 -3.28 -0.31
N GLN A 48 0.42 -3.88 -0.89
CA GLN A 48 0.31 -4.72 -2.09
C GLN A 48 -0.48 -6.01 -1.84
N GLU A 49 -0.28 -6.65 -0.68
CA GLU A 49 -1.02 -7.85 -0.30
C GLU A 49 -2.52 -7.60 -0.19
N SER A 50 -2.91 -6.56 0.54
CA SER A 50 -4.30 -6.13 0.69
C SER A 50 -4.95 -5.82 -0.66
N LEU A 51 -4.25 -5.09 -1.54
CA LEU A 51 -4.74 -4.77 -2.88
C LEU A 51 -4.98 -6.03 -3.72
N MET A 52 -3.98 -6.91 -3.77
CA MET A 52 -4.05 -8.15 -4.57
C MET A 52 -5.20 -9.03 -4.08
N PHE A 53 -5.38 -9.14 -2.76
CA PHE A 53 -6.45 -9.92 -2.17
C PHE A 53 -7.84 -9.35 -2.52
N VAL A 54 -8.07 -8.04 -2.37
CA VAL A 54 -9.34 -7.40 -2.76
C VAL A 54 -9.60 -7.58 -4.26
N ALA A 55 -8.59 -7.35 -5.10
CA ALA A 55 -8.72 -7.47 -6.55
C ALA A 55 -9.13 -8.90 -6.97
N GLN A 56 -8.52 -9.92 -6.36
CA GLN A 56 -8.87 -11.32 -6.61
C GLN A 56 -10.28 -11.65 -6.14
N LEU A 57 -10.63 -11.23 -4.92
CA LEU A 57 -11.94 -11.47 -4.31
C LEU A 57 -13.07 -10.87 -5.15
N VAL A 58 -12.98 -9.57 -5.44
CA VAL A 58 -14.00 -8.84 -6.22
C VAL A 58 -14.08 -9.36 -7.66
N THR A 59 -12.94 -9.66 -8.29
CA THR A 59 -12.92 -10.21 -9.65
C THR A 59 -13.58 -11.58 -9.71
N TRP A 60 -13.31 -12.44 -8.73
CA TRP A 60 -13.89 -13.77 -8.66
C TRP A 60 -15.40 -13.70 -8.47
N ASP A 61 -15.88 -12.84 -7.56
CA ASP A 61 -17.31 -12.70 -7.27
C ASP A 61 -18.08 -12.07 -8.44
N ILE A 62 -17.55 -11.01 -9.06
CA ILE A 62 -18.16 -10.41 -10.26
C ILE A 62 -18.30 -11.43 -11.41
N ARG A 63 -17.34 -12.35 -11.56
CA ARG A 63 -17.39 -13.39 -12.58
C ARG A 63 -18.46 -14.44 -12.31
N GLN A 64 -18.74 -14.75 -11.05
CA GLN A 64 -19.71 -15.79 -10.66
C GLN A 64 -21.12 -15.21 -10.50
N GLN A 65 -21.26 -14.21 -9.64
CA GLN A 65 -22.53 -13.72 -9.13
C GLN A 65 -22.90 -12.37 -9.75
N GLY A 66 -21.89 -11.58 -10.15
CA GLY A 66 -22.05 -10.22 -10.66
C GLY A 66 -21.57 -9.19 -9.65
N PRO A 67 -21.63 -7.88 -9.97
CA PRO A 67 -21.33 -6.84 -8.98
C PRO A 67 -22.46 -6.74 -7.95
N GLY A 68 -22.23 -6.07 -6.83
CA GLY A 68 -23.26 -5.82 -5.82
C GLY A 68 -22.89 -6.21 -4.39
N ARG A 69 -22.06 -7.25 -4.24
CA ARG A 69 -21.73 -7.83 -2.94
C ARG A 69 -20.79 -6.96 -2.11
N TYR A 70 -19.76 -6.41 -2.74
CA TYR A 70 -18.74 -5.65 -2.04
C TYR A 70 -18.97 -4.16 -2.17
N THR A 71 -18.74 -3.44 -1.06
CA THR A 71 -18.82 -1.97 -1.00
C THR A 71 -17.49 -1.40 -0.56
N LEU A 72 -17.21 -0.20 -1.02
CA LEU A 72 -16.08 0.61 -0.58
C LEU A 72 -16.62 1.81 0.18
N ARG A 73 -16.10 2.02 1.38
CA ARG A 73 -16.43 3.17 2.21
C ARG A 73 -15.16 3.78 2.77
N CYS A 74 -15.03 5.10 2.71
CA CYS A 74 -13.85 5.82 3.20
C CYS A 74 -14.24 6.73 4.37
N GLU A 75 -13.63 6.50 5.53
CA GLU A 75 -13.77 7.34 6.70
C GLU A 75 -12.57 8.29 6.88
N PRO A 76 -12.77 9.53 7.31
CA PRO A 76 -11.67 10.39 7.73
C PRO A 76 -11.03 9.87 9.03
N GLN A 77 -9.70 9.77 9.01
CA GLN A 77 -8.85 9.55 10.18
C GLN A 77 -7.97 10.80 10.41
N ARG A 78 -7.32 10.92 11.57
CA ARG A 78 -6.62 12.15 12.01
C ARG A 78 -5.76 12.82 10.93
N ASP A 79 -4.98 12.02 10.19
CA ASP A 79 -4.04 12.50 9.17
C ASP A 79 -4.12 11.73 7.84
N SER A 80 -5.15 10.90 7.64
CA SER A 80 -5.34 10.07 6.42
C SER A 80 -6.81 9.67 6.23
N CYS A 81 -7.21 9.19 5.06
CA CYS A 81 -8.51 8.52 4.92
C CYS A 81 -8.34 7.00 5.05
N LEU A 82 -9.18 6.34 5.83
CA LEU A 82 -9.22 4.88 5.90
C LEU A 82 -10.33 4.36 4.99
N CYS A 83 -9.98 3.70 3.90
CA CYS A 83 -10.94 3.08 3.00
C CYS A 83 -11.07 1.59 3.33
N THR A 84 -12.30 1.15 3.56
CA THR A 84 -12.64 -0.22 3.94
C THR A 84 -13.52 -0.85 2.87
N VAL A 85 -13.15 -2.07 2.47
CA VAL A 85 -13.97 -2.94 1.65
C VAL A 85 -14.76 -3.85 2.56
N ALA A 86 -16.08 -3.84 2.44
CA ALA A 86 -17.00 -4.60 3.27
C ALA A 86 -17.89 -5.53 2.43
N ASP A 87 -18.24 -6.69 3.00
CA ASP A 87 -19.20 -7.63 2.43
C ASP A 87 -20.63 -7.26 2.85
N GLN A 88 -21.48 -6.91 1.88
CA GLN A 88 -22.89 -6.58 2.12
C GLN A 88 -23.75 -7.80 2.46
N GLU A 89 -23.36 -9.01 2.07
CA GLU A 89 -24.12 -10.22 2.40
C GLU A 89 -23.97 -10.62 3.87
N GLU A 90 -22.86 -10.22 4.51
CA GLU A 90 -22.53 -10.53 5.91
C GLU A 90 -22.68 -9.30 6.82
N ASN A 91 -23.81 -8.59 6.76
CA ASN A 91 -24.10 -7.41 7.60
C ASN A 91 -23.05 -6.28 7.52
N GLY A 92 -22.37 -6.12 6.39
CA GLY A 92 -21.34 -5.08 6.22
C GLY A 92 -20.02 -5.43 6.92
N GLN A 93 -19.68 -6.71 7.04
CA GLN A 93 -18.45 -7.15 7.69
C GLN A 93 -17.21 -6.60 6.94
N PRO A 94 -16.28 -5.91 7.64
CA PRO A 94 -15.08 -5.38 7.01
C PRO A 94 -14.13 -6.52 6.65
N ILE A 95 -13.67 -6.51 5.40
CA ILE A 95 -12.75 -7.52 4.88
C ILE A 95 -11.32 -6.98 4.91
N VAL A 96 -11.12 -5.79 4.35
CA VAL A 96 -9.81 -5.17 4.20
C VAL A 96 -9.95 -3.66 4.35
N SER A 97 -9.04 -3.06 5.12
CA SER A 97 -8.90 -1.61 5.19
C SER A 97 -7.51 -1.19 4.73
N PHE A 98 -7.45 -0.10 3.98
CA PHE A 98 -6.20 0.49 3.54
C PHE A 98 -6.24 2.01 3.69
N PRO A 99 -5.11 2.63 4.11
CA PRO A 99 -4.99 4.07 4.15
C PRO A 99 -4.87 4.62 2.72
N LYS A 100 -5.66 5.66 2.41
CA LYS A 100 -5.51 6.49 1.21
C LYS A 100 -4.53 7.61 1.57
N GLU A 101 -3.37 7.63 0.91
CA GLU A 101 -2.41 8.74 1.02
C GLU A 101 -2.93 9.92 0.20
N THR A 102 -2.93 11.09 0.83
CA THR A 102 -3.64 12.25 0.33
C THR A 102 -2.65 13.37 0.05
N SER A 103 -2.48 13.76 -1.22
CA SER A 103 -1.40 14.65 -1.67
C SER A 103 -1.54 16.14 -1.29
N ASN A 104 -2.70 16.60 -0.83
CA ASN A 104 -2.97 18.04 -0.61
C ASN A 104 -3.62 18.32 0.74
N ASP A 105 -3.01 19.17 1.57
CA ASP A 105 -3.31 19.63 2.95
C ASP A 105 -4.77 20.07 3.30
N ASN A 106 -5.76 19.89 2.42
CA ASN A 106 -7.17 20.27 2.62
C ASN A 106 -8.09 19.06 2.94
N LEU A 107 -7.67 18.19 3.85
CA LEU A 107 -8.13 16.79 3.93
C LEU A 107 -9.10 16.41 5.05
N LEU A 108 -10.12 17.23 5.25
CA LEU A 108 -11.32 16.76 5.97
C LEU A 108 -12.57 16.74 5.11
N HIS A 109 -12.58 17.40 3.95
CA HIS A 109 -13.77 17.47 3.09
C HIS A 109 -13.75 16.50 1.89
N GLN A 110 -12.67 15.75 1.68
CA GLN A 110 -12.50 14.88 0.50
C GLN A 110 -12.29 13.40 0.81
N CYS A 111 -12.41 13.00 2.09
CA CYS A 111 -12.48 11.59 2.47
C CYS A 111 -13.90 11.02 2.40
N ALA A 112 -14.92 11.89 2.50
CA ALA A 112 -16.32 11.51 2.52
C ALA A 112 -16.82 11.24 1.09
N GLU A 113 -16.35 10.15 0.49
CA GLU A 113 -17.03 9.53 -0.65
C GLU A 113 -18.23 8.74 -0.12
N GLU A 114 -19.38 8.84 -0.78
CA GLU A 114 -20.55 8.02 -0.46
C GLU A 114 -20.20 6.55 -0.64
N GLU A 115 -20.72 5.69 0.24
CA GLU A 115 -20.55 4.23 0.15
C GLU A 115 -20.99 3.75 -1.23
N HIS A 116 -20.05 3.20 -2.00
CA HIS A 116 -20.33 2.77 -3.37
C HIS A 116 -20.05 1.29 -3.56
N VAL A 117 -20.87 0.66 -4.40
CA VAL A 117 -20.75 -0.74 -4.76
C VAL A 117 -19.57 -0.93 -5.71
N LEU A 118 -18.73 -1.92 -5.44
CA LEU A 118 -17.63 -2.27 -6.33
C LEU A 118 -18.15 -3.01 -7.56
N GLY A 119 -17.83 -2.49 -8.75
CA GLY A 119 -18.16 -3.09 -10.04
C GLY A 119 -19.27 -2.36 -10.80
N GLU A 120 -18.99 -1.14 -11.26
CA GLU A 120 -19.90 -0.38 -12.11
C GLU A 120 -19.99 -1.00 -13.51
N ARG A 121 -21.18 -1.11 -14.10
CA ARG A 121 -21.32 -1.63 -15.46
C ARG A 121 -20.78 -0.62 -16.48
N VAL A 122 -19.87 -1.06 -17.35
CA VAL A 122 -19.40 -0.26 -18.48
C VAL A 122 -20.47 -0.21 -19.58
N PRO A 123 -20.96 0.98 -19.98
CA PRO A 123 -21.97 1.10 -21.03
C PRO A 123 -21.43 0.60 -22.38
N GLY A 124 -22.27 -0.10 -23.15
CA GLY A 124 -21.98 -0.42 -24.55
C GLY A 124 -21.02 -1.59 -24.81
N ALA A 125 -20.52 -2.27 -23.77
CA ALA A 125 -19.74 -3.50 -23.90
C ALA A 125 -20.54 -4.74 -23.41
N ALA A 126 -20.19 -5.94 -23.92
CA ALA A 126 -20.57 -7.22 -23.29
C ALA A 126 -20.24 -7.18 -21.78
N PRO A 127 -20.89 -7.95 -20.88
CA PRO A 127 -21.01 -7.60 -19.46
C PRO A 127 -19.64 -7.39 -18.79
N LEU A 128 -19.18 -6.14 -18.82
CA LEU A 128 -17.88 -5.66 -18.39
C LEU A 128 -18.13 -4.69 -17.24
N TYR A 129 -17.42 -4.93 -16.14
CA TYR A 129 -17.56 -4.18 -14.92
C TYR A 129 -16.25 -3.47 -14.61
N ARG A 130 -16.34 -2.19 -14.24
CA ARG A 130 -15.20 -1.35 -13.83
C ARG A 130 -15.13 -1.36 -12.32
N VAL A 131 -13.96 -1.72 -11.78
CA VAL A 131 -13.67 -1.69 -10.34
C VAL A 131 -12.55 -0.68 -10.12
N SER A 132 -12.71 0.19 -9.12
CA SER A 132 -11.79 1.28 -8.81
C SER A 132 -11.41 1.20 -7.33
N LEU A 133 -10.12 1.09 -7.01
CA LEU A 133 -9.60 0.98 -5.64
C LEU A 133 -8.60 2.12 -5.35
N PRO A 134 -8.79 2.93 -4.29
CA PRO A 134 -7.90 4.06 -3.99
C PRO A 134 -6.69 3.61 -3.17
N VAL A 135 -5.80 2.81 -3.77
CA VAL A 135 -4.61 2.22 -3.09
C VAL A 135 -3.29 2.75 -3.67
N GLU A 136 -3.30 3.56 -4.74
CA GLU A 136 -2.08 3.95 -5.45
C GLU A 136 -1.30 5.09 -4.79
N ARG A 137 0.01 5.08 -5.04
CA ARG A 137 0.92 6.20 -4.80
C ARG A 137 0.66 7.24 -5.90
N ASP A 138 0.59 8.52 -5.55
CA ASP A 138 0.24 9.67 -6.41
C ASP A 138 -1.24 10.02 -6.51
N GLY A 139 -2.13 9.27 -5.83
CA GLY A 139 -3.52 9.67 -5.62
C GLY A 139 -4.49 9.31 -6.76
N GLU A 140 -4.02 8.68 -7.83
CA GLU A 140 -4.91 8.04 -8.81
C GLU A 140 -5.44 6.69 -8.27
N PRO A 141 -6.69 6.32 -8.55
CA PRO A 141 -7.21 5.01 -8.17
C PRO A 141 -6.76 3.93 -9.16
N ILE A 142 -6.49 2.73 -8.64
CA ILE A 142 -6.23 1.56 -9.47
C ILE A 142 -7.56 1.08 -10.06
N VAL A 143 -7.67 1.11 -11.37
CA VAL A 143 -8.88 0.72 -12.10
C VAL A 143 -8.63 -0.57 -12.88
N PHE A 144 -9.48 -1.57 -12.68
CA PHE A 144 -9.46 -2.80 -13.47
C PHE A 144 -10.85 -3.16 -13.98
N HIS A 145 -10.87 -3.97 -15.04
CA HIS A 145 -12.10 -4.36 -15.72
C HIS A 145 -12.32 -5.87 -15.59
N VAL A 146 -13.54 -6.26 -15.25
CA VAL A 146 -13.94 -7.66 -15.06
C VAL A 146 -15.05 -7.99 -16.03
N ALA A 147 -14.78 -8.90 -16.97
CA ALA A 147 -15.81 -9.46 -17.84
C ALA A 147 -16.51 -10.62 -17.12
N ARG A 148 -17.84 -10.60 -17.10
CA ARG A 148 -18.65 -11.75 -16.69
C ARG A 148 -18.85 -12.66 -17.89
N ARG A 149 -18.69 -13.97 -17.68
CA ARG A 149 -19.03 -14.95 -18.71
C ARG A 149 -20.57 -15.07 -18.72
N PRO A 150 -21.28 -14.73 -19.83
CA PRO A 150 -22.68 -15.05 -19.92
C PRO A 150 -22.83 -16.58 -19.83
N LEU A 151 -23.74 -17.05 -18.97
CA LEU A 151 -24.15 -18.45 -19.01
C LEU A 151 -24.70 -18.68 -20.42
N MET A 152 -24.11 -19.63 -21.15
CA MET A 152 -24.72 -20.13 -22.37
C MET A 152 -26.05 -20.77 -21.96
N GLU A 153 -27.13 -20.01 -22.10
CA GLU A 153 -28.48 -20.57 -22.11
C GLU A 153 -28.51 -21.53 -23.30
N SER A 154 -28.39 -22.82 -23.04
CA SER A 154 -28.68 -23.87 -24.02
C SER A 154 -30.13 -23.72 -24.42
N SER A 155 -30.35 -23.04 -25.55
CA SER A 155 -31.68 -22.92 -26.16
C SER A 155 -32.25 -24.32 -26.40
N PRO A 156 -33.53 -24.57 -26.06
CA PRO A 156 -34.20 -25.85 -26.32
C PRO A 156 -34.37 -26.14 -27.81
#